data_AF-A0A6G1VS94-F1
#
_entry.id   AF-A0A6G1VS94-F1
#
_cell.length_a   1.000
_cell.length_b   1.000
_cell.length_c   1.000
_cell.angle_alpha   90.00
_cell.angle_beta   90.00
_cell.angle_gamma   90.00
#
_symmetry.space_group_name_H-M   'P 1'
#
loop_
_entity.id
_entity.type
_entity.pdbx_description
1 polymer ?
#
loop_
_entity_poly.entity_id
_entity_poly.type
_entity_poly.pdbx_seq_one_letter_code
_entity_poly.pdbx_strand_id
1 'polypeptide(L)'
;MAEGTYSKTDATLAANIKGCGNFEIQEWNVNWNSIQDIYLNANVDENGNPLSTGKPVISGLKIDRNSFGCFRIKDIALKVYDINEPYAEFYGNKVAGLKAVKMQSPLQETTNFFALDEKEFKAHSLVNISLDPAFNDVCLDGSPYNYTKVDICVNGVDYVFDNYSSMFDFQSIDVPGQMNSSVAESIKQCLTDPSIKKMMDNALIYTIYIKSNEK
;
A
#
# COMPACT_ATOMS: atom_id res chain seq x y z
N MET A 1 1.30 7.17 7.21
CA MET A 1 -0.14 6.81 7.35
C MET A 1 -0.88 7.35 6.15
N ALA A 2 -2.00 6.75 5.71
CA ALA A 2 -2.77 7.30 4.60
C ALA A 2 -3.51 8.60 5.00
N GLU A 3 -3.42 9.63 4.16
CA GLU A 3 -4.10 10.91 4.27
C GLU A 3 -5.41 10.85 3.47
N GLY A 4 -6.49 10.34 4.07
CA GLY A 4 -7.79 10.23 3.42
C GLY A 4 -8.66 9.14 4.02
N THR A 5 -9.91 9.06 3.59
CA THR A 5 -10.85 8.02 4.04
C THR A 5 -10.80 6.76 3.19
N TYR A 6 -10.51 6.90 1.89
CA TYR A 6 -10.41 5.84 0.89
C TYR A 6 -9.83 6.37 -0.44
N SER A 7 -9.36 5.48 -1.30
CA SER A 7 -8.85 5.75 -2.65
C SER A 7 -9.97 6.01 -3.67
N LYS A 8 -9.61 6.38 -4.90
CA LYS A 8 -10.54 6.52 -6.02
C LYS A 8 -10.23 5.48 -7.07
N THR A 9 -11.26 4.87 -7.62
CA THR A 9 -11.13 4.05 -8.82
C THR A 9 -11.42 4.87 -10.06
N ASP A 10 -10.91 4.42 -11.20
CA ASP A 10 -11.38 4.93 -12.48
C ASP A 10 -12.90 4.69 -12.65
N ALA A 11 -13.59 5.65 -13.24
CA ALA A 11 -15.05 5.63 -13.38
C ALA A 11 -15.57 4.44 -14.19
N THR A 12 -14.78 3.91 -15.13
CA THR A 12 -15.17 2.77 -15.96
C THR A 12 -15.28 1.47 -15.17
N LEU A 13 -14.63 1.33 -14.00
CA LEU A 13 -14.83 0.20 -13.10
C LEU A 13 -16.21 0.21 -12.41
N ALA A 14 -16.91 1.35 -12.47
CA ALA A 14 -18.19 1.59 -11.80
C ALA A 14 -18.19 1.13 -10.34
N ALA A 15 -17.06 1.31 -9.64
CA ALA A 15 -16.85 0.69 -8.34
C ALA A 15 -17.61 1.41 -7.22
N ASN A 16 -18.08 0.62 -6.25
CA ASN A 16 -18.57 1.14 -4.98
C ASN A 16 -17.47 1.03 -3.93
N ILE A 17 -17.07 2.15 -3.31
CA ILE A 17 -15.96 2.20 -2.38
C ILE A 17 -16.45 2.56 -0.99
N LYS A 18 -16.05 1.75 0.00
CA LYS A 18 -16.32 1.99 1.41
C LYS A 18 -15.02 2.07 2.21
N GLY A 19 -14.67 3.28 2.62
CA GLY A 19 -13.56 3.52 3.55
C GLY A 19 -13.90 3.06 4.97
N CYS A 20 -12.94 2.39 5.62
CA CYS A 20 -13.06 1.82 6.96
C CYS A 20 -11.90 2.25 7.88
N GLY A 21 -11.30 3.42 7.62
CA GLY A 21 -10.18 3.95 8.38
C GLY A 21 -8.85 3.57 7.74
N ASN A 22 -8.19 2.52 8.24
CA ASN A 22 -6.89 2.03 7.73
C ASN A 22 -7.01 0.98 6.60
N PHE A 23 -8.23 0.70 6.16
CA PHE A 23 -8.51 -0.13 5.00
C PHE A 23 -9.78 0.34 4.31
N GLU A 24 -10.02 -0.18 3.11
CA GLU A 24 -11.25 0.01 2.36
C GLU A 24 -11.72 -1.27 1.69
N ILE A 25 -12.98 -1.24 1.27
CA ILE A 25 -13.61 -2.28 0.46
C ILE A 25 -14.04 -1.62 -0.86
N GLN A 26 -13.62 -2.20 -1.97
CA GLN A 26 -14.02 -1.83 -3.31
C GLN A 26 -14.83 -2.95 -3.94
N GLU A 27 -16.02 -2.64 -4.45
CA GLU A 27 -16.83 -3.57 -5.24
C GLU A 27 -16.79 -3.14 -6.70
N TRP A 28 -16.09 -3.89 -7.54
CA TRP A 28 -15.94 -3.62 -8.96
C TRP A 28 -17.08 -4.28 -9.73
N ASN A 29 -17.82 -3.47 -10.50
CA ASN A 29 -19.05 -3.91 -11.16
C ASN A 29 -18.85 -4.31 -12.63
N VAL A 30 -17.60 -4.51 -13.05
CA VAL A 30 -17.20 -4.85 -14.42
C VAL A 30 -16.48 -6.19 -14.42
N ASN A 31 -16.67 -6.99 -15.47
CA ASN A 31 -16.00 -8.29 -15.62
C ASN A 31 -14.51 -8.13 -15.98
N TRP A 32 -13.72 -9.15 -15.69
CA TRP A 32 -12.27 -9.07 -15.89
C TRP A 32 -11.84 -8.99 -17.34
N ASN A 33 -12.58 -9.59 -18.29
CA ASN A 33 -12.25 -9.44 -19.71
C ASN A 33 -12.29 -7.97 -20.14
N SER A 34 -13.33 -7.24 -19.73
CA SER A 34 -13.47 -5.81 -20.02
C SER A 34 -12.41 -4.97 -19.32
N ILE A 35 -12.05 -5.33 -18.08
CA ILE A 35 -10.98 -4.69 -17.33
C ILE A 35 -9.64 -4.87 -18.05
N GLN A 36 -9.29 -6.09 -18.45
CA GLN A 36 -8.06 -6.35 -19.21
C GLN A 36 -8.06 -5.58 -20.53
N ASP A 37 -9.18 -5.56 -21.26
CA ASP A 37 -9.28 -4.84 -22.52
C ASP A 37 -9.03 -3.35 -22.38
N ILE A 38 -9.63 -2.71 -21.36
CA ILE A 38 -9.52 -1.26 -21.15
C ILE A 38 -8.13 -0.86 -20.63
N TYR A 39 -7.57 -1.64 -19.71
CA TYR A 39 -6.40 -1.20 -18.93
C TYR A 39 -5.09 -1.85 -19.35
N LEU A 40 -5.13 -3.00 -19.99
CA LEU A 40 -3.94 -3.67 -20.53
C LEU A 40 -3.91 -3.57 -22.06
N ASN A 41 -4.92 -4.09 -22.75
CA ASN A 41 -4.86 -4.28 -24.20
C ASN A 41 -5.01 -2.95 -24.97
N ALA A 42 -5.81 -2.00 -24.47
CA ALA A 42 -6.02 -0.70 -25.09
C ALA A 42 -4.95 0.35 -24.71
N ASN A 43 -4.04 0.06 -23.76
CA ASN A 43 -2.99 0.98 -23.34
C ASN A 43 -1.73 0.83 -24.18
N VAL A 44 -1.87 1.17 -25.46
CA VAL A 44 -0.75 1.28 -26.39
C VAL A 44 -0.44 2.75 -26.69
N ASP A 45 0.82 3.06 -26.95
CA ASP A 45 1.24 4.36 -27.48
C ASP A 45 0.71 4.57 -28.91
N GLU A 46 0.99 5.74 -29.48
CA GLU A 46 0.59 6.11 -30.84
C GLU A 46 1.12 5.15 -31.93
N ASN A 47 2.09 4.28 -31.60
CA ASN A 47 2.71 3.29 -32.48
C ASN A 47 2.24 1.86 -32.18
N GLY A 48 1.32 1.66 -31.24
CA GLY A 48 0.84 0.33 -30.86
C GLY A 48 1.74 -0.40 -29.85
N ASN A 49 2.74 0.26 -29.25
CA ASN A 49 3.56 -0.35 -28.19
C ASN A 49 2.86 -0.25 -26.84
N PRO A 50 2.91 -1.29 -25.99
CA PRO A 50 2.40 -1.19 -24.63
C PRO A 50 3.04 -0.01 -23.88
N LEU A 51 2.20 0.85 -23.28
CA LEU A 51 2.69 1.89 -22.39
C LEU A 51 3.37 1.23 -21.18
N SER A 52 4.51 1.78 -20.74
CA SER A 52 5.31 1.21 -19.63
C SER A 52 4.55 1.13 -18.30
N THR A 53 3.49 1.90 -18.17
CA THR A 53 2.54 1.92 -17.06
C THR A 53 1.16 2.16 -17.65
N GLY A 54 0.28 1.17 -17.60
CA GLY A 54 -1.12 1.35 -18.00
C GLY A 54 -1.80 2.46 -17.19
N LYS A 55 -2.93 2.95 -17.68
CA LYS A 55 -3.81 3.89 -16.96
C LYS A 55 -4.11 3.35 -15.54
N PRO A 56 -3.91 4.16 -14.48
CA PRO A 56 -4.21 3.74 -13.11
C PRO A 56 -5.67 3.31 -12.96
N VAL A 57 -5.88 2.14 -12.37
CA VAL A 57 -7.20 1.61 -11.98
C VAL A 57 -7.62 2.12 -10.60
N ILE A 58 -6.64 2.34 -9.71
CA ILE A 58 -6.82 2.91 -8.37
C ILE A 58 -5.85 4.08 -8.22
N SER A 59 -6.32 5.18 -7.65
CA SER A 59 -5.56 6.43 -7.49
C SER A 59 -6.04 7.24 -6.28
N GLY A 60 -5.41 8.39 -6.01
CA GLY A 60 -5.94 9.39 -5.09
C GLY A 60 -5.77 9.08 -3.60
N LEU A 61 -5.19 7.93 -3.25
CA LEU A 61 -4.70 7.67 -1.90
C LEU A 61 -3.36 8.39 -1.73
N LYS A 62 -3.26 9.29 -0.75
CA LYS A 62 -2.01 9.97 -0.42
C LYS A 62 -1.41 9.38 0.85
N ILE A 63 -0.11 9.24 0.92
CA ILE A 63 0.58 8.72 2.11
C ILE A 63 1.39 9.85 2.75
N ASP A 64 1.17 10.06 4.04
CA ASP A 64 2.08 10.85 4.87
C ASP A 64 3.40 10.08 5.03
N ARG A 65 4.40 10.53 4.28
CA ARG A 65 5.76 9.96 4.32
C ARG A 65 6.50 10.31 5.60
N ASN A 66 6.05 11.25 6.42
CA ASN A 66 6.72 11.64 7.67
C ASN A 66 6.10 10.95 8.91
N SER A 67 5.22 9.96 8.72
CA SER A 67 4.51 9.33 9.83
C SER A 67 5.39 8.50 10.79
N PHE A 68 6.65 8.26 10.46
CA PHE A 68 7.62 7.57 11.33
C PHE A 68 8.54 8.52 12.11
N GLY A 69 8.14 9.79 12.25
CA GLY A 69 8.83 10.79 13.08
C GLY A 69 10.25 11.07 12.58
N CYS A 70 11.24 10.43 13.22
CA CYS A 70 12.66 10.56 12.87
C CYS A 70 13.05 9.91 11.54
N PHE A 71 12.10 9.20 10.91
CA PHE A 71 12.26 8.55 9.62
C PHE A 71 11.19 9.02 8.64
N ARG A 72 11.58 9.06 7.37
CA ARG A 72 10.71 9.36 6.24
C ARG A 72 10.56 8.11 5.38
N ILE A 73 9.33 7.74 5.02
CA ILE A 73 9.05 6.66 4.07
C ILE A 73 9.72 7.02 2.74
N LYS A 74 10.66 6.19 2.32
CA LYS A 74 11.38 6.37 1.07
C LYS A 74 10.54 5.88 -0.09
N ASP A 75 10.03 4.66 0.04
CA ASP A 75 9.25 3.97 -0.98
C ASP A 75 8.16 3.10 -0.34
N ILE A 76 7.25 2.57 -1.16
CA ILE A 76 6.23 1.59 -0.77
C ILE A 76 6.26 0.38 -1.70
N ALA A 77 5.68 -0.72 -1.26
CA ALA A 77 5.48 -1.93 -2.05
C ALA A 77 4.02 -2.37 -1.96
N LEU A 78 3.53 -2.93 -3.06
CA LEU A 78 2.23 -3.60 -3.10
C LEU A 78 2.43 -5.09 -2.85
N LYS A 79 1.63 -5.65 -1.94
CA LYS A 79 1.53 -7.09 -1.74
C LYS A 79 0.10 -7.51 -2.03
N VAL A 80 -0.08 -8.27 -3.10
CA VAL A 80 -1.39 -8.69 -3.58
C VAL A 80 -1.62 -10.14 -3.17
N TYR A 81 -2.84 -10.46 -2.76
CA TYR A 81 -3.23 -11.79 -2.33
C TYR A 81 -4.60 -12.13 -2.91
N ASP A 82 -4.72 -13.35 -3.41
CA ASP A 82 -6.02 -14.00 -3.53
C ASP A 82 -6.51 -14.43 -2.14
N ILE A 83 -7.75 -14.08 -1.81
CA ILE A 83 -8.41 -14.43 -0.55
C ILE A 83 -9.76 -15.12 -0.78
N ASN A 84 -9.98 -15.74 -1.94
CA ASN A 84 -11.18 -16.51 -2.28
C ASN A 84 -11.49 -17.61 -1.24
N GLU A 85 -10.55 -18.53 -1.02
CA GLU A 85 -10.71 -19.62 -0.05
C GLU A 85 -10.84 -19.10 1.40
N PRO A 86 -9.97 -18.21 1.90
CA PRO A 86 -10.14 -17.62 3.23
C PRO A 86 -11.49 -16.94 3.46
N TYR A 87 -12.00 -16.23 2.44
CA TYR A 87 -13.30 -15.58 2.52
C TYR A 87 -14.44 -16.60 2.55
N ALA A 88 -14.37 -17.66 1.72
CA ALA A 88 -15.36 -18.72 1.70
C ALA A 88 -15.46 -19.45 3.05
N GLU A 89 -14.32 -19.75 3.68
CA GLU A 89 -14.27 -20.34 5.01
C GLU A 89 -14.90 -19.42 6.07
N PHE A 90 -14.53 -18.14 6.07
CA PHE A 90 -15.10 -17.15 6.98
C PHE A 90 -16.61 -17.04 6.83
N TYR A 91 -17.11 -16.94 5.59
CA TYR A 91 -18.53 -16.82 5.31
C TYR A 91 -19.29 -18.09 5.67
N GLY A 92 -18.77 -19.26 5.34
CA GLY A 92 -19.35 -20.55 5.69
C GLY A 92 -19.51 -20.72 7.20
N ASN A 93 -18.46 -20.39 7.97
CA ASN A 93 -18.52 -20.41 9.44
C ASN A 93 -19.56 -19.43 9.98
N LYS A 94 -19.63 -18.21 9.43
CA LYS A 94 -20.63 -17.21 9.82
C LYS A 94 -22.06 -17.71 9.59
N VAL A 95 -22.34 -18.32 8.43
CA VAL A 95 -23.66 -18.86 8.10
C VAL A 95 -24.01 -20.06 8.98
N ALA A 96 -23.03 -20.90 9.32
CA ALA A 96 -23.19 -22.04 10.22
C ALA A 96 -23.33 -21.64 11.71
N GLY A 97 -23.26 -20.35 12.05
CA GLY A 97 -23.28 -19.88 13.44
C GLY A 97 -22.03 -20.24 14.23
N LEU A 98 -20.95 -20.62 13.54
CA LEU A 98 -19.66 -20.94 14.14
C LEU A 98 -18.86 -19.66 14.40
N LYS A 99 -17.90 -19.74 15.32
CA LYS A 99 -16.99 -18.63 15.59
C LYS A 99 -16.16 -18.35 14.33
N ALA A 100 -16.16 -17.10 13.90
CA ALA A 100 -15.31 -16.66 12.79
C ALA A 100 -13.85 -17.03 13.06
N VAL A 101 -13.26 -17.75 12.13
CA VAL A 101 -11.84 -18.09 12.12
C VAL A 101 -11.08 -16.88 11.59
N LYS A 102 -9.95 -16.56 12.23
CA LYS A 102 -9.05 -15.53 11.70
C LYS A 102 -8.39 -16.08 10.45
N MET A 103 -8.32 -15.27 9.39
CA MET A 103 -7.57 -15.59 8.18
C MET A 103 -6.17 -16.09 8.55
N GLN A 104 -5.79 -17.25 8.00
CA GLN A 104 -4.49 -17.84 8.27
C GLN A 104 -3.38 -17.04 7.58
N SER A 105 -2.25 -16.90 8.27
CA SER A 105 -1.04 -16.21 7.78
C SER A 105 0.14 -17.18 7.83
N PRO A 106 1.09 -17.13 6.86
CA PRO A 106 1.15 -16.17 5.76
C PRO A 106 0.24 -16.54 4.58
N LEU A 107 -0.32 -15.52 3.93
CA LEU A 107 -0.97 -15.69 2.62
C LEU A 107 0.10 -15.76 1.53
N GLN A 108 -0.16 -16.55 0.48
CA GLN A 108 0.70 -16.58 -0.69
C GLN A 108 0.51 -15.31 -1.52
N GLU A 109 1.59 -14.57 -1.75
CA GLU A 109 1.56 -13.38 -2.60
C GLU A 109 1.31 -13.74 -4.06
N THR A 110 0.38 -13.03 -4.69
CA THR A 110 0.10 -13.08 -6.12
C THR A 110 1.05 -12.13 -6.84
N THR A 111 1.89 -12.68 -7.72
CA THR A 111 2.79 -11.88 -8.57
C THR A 111 2.10 -11.44 -9.86
N ASN A 112 2.57 -10.33 -10.43
CA ASN A 112 2.12 -9.80 -11.73
C ASN A 112 0.61 -9.54 -11.78
N PHE A 113 0.08 -8.80 -10.80
CA PHE A 113 -1.34 -8.45 -10.78
C PHE A 113 -1.53 -6.94 -10.82
N PHE A 114 -0.87 -6.23 -9.90
CA PHE A 114 -0.85 -4.78 -9.85
C PHE A 114 0.58 -4.23 -9.86
N ALA A 115 0.75 -3.10 -10.53
CA ALA A 115 1.98 -2.32 -10.56
C ALA A 115 1.75 -0.95 -9.92
N LEU A 116 2.75 -0.48 -9.17
CA LEU A 116 2.76 0.85 -8.57
C LEU A 116 3.44 1.85 -9.50
N ASP A 117 2.87 3.05 -9.63
CA ASP A 117 3.60 4.19 -10.18
C ASP A 117 4.58 4.76 -9.13
N GLU A 118 5.78 4.18 -9.07
CA GLU A 118 6.82 4.62 -8.14
C GLU A 118 7.25 6.06 -8.36
N LYS A 119 7.17 6.57 -9.60
CA LYS A 119 7.60 7.95 -9.92
C LYS A 119 6.63 8.94 -9.29
N GLU A 120 5.34 8.69 -9.45
CA GLU A 120 4.30 9.53 -8.85
C GLU A 120 4.33 9.47 -7.32
N PHE A 121 4.57 8.27 -6.74
CA PHE A 121 4.74 8.14 -5.31
C PHE A 121 5.93 8.96 -4.80
N LYS A 122 7.10 8.86 -5.45
CA LYS A 122 8.31 9.59 -5.05
C LYS A 122 8.14 11.10 -5.16
N ALA A 123 7.43 11.58 -6.18
CA ALA A 123 7.20 13.01 -6.43
C ALA A 123 6.12 13.61 -5.51
N HIS A 124 4.97 12.96 -5.39
CA HIS A 124 3.77 13.55 -4.79
C HIS A 124 3.22 12.78 -3.60
N SER A 125 3.82 11.64 -3.25
CA SER A 125 3.33 10.71 -2.21
C SER A 125 1.94 10.15 -2.51
N LEU A 126 1.57 10.12 -3.79
CA LEU A 126 0.31 9.58 -4.27
C LEU A 126 0.49 8.13 -4.70
N VAL A 127 -0.46 7.29 -4.31
CA VAL A 127 -0.51 5.88 -4.69
C VAL A 127 -1.38 5.77 -5.93
N ASN A 128 -0.75 5.49 -7.06
CA ASN A 128 -1.41 5.12 -8.30
C ASN A 128 -1.07 3.66 -8.61
N ILE A 129 -2.11 2.85 -8.76
CA ILE A 129 -2.02 1.41 -9.02
C ILE A 129 -2.63 1.14 -10.38
N SER A 130 -1.86 0.50 -11.24
CA SER A 130 -2.27 0.04 -12.57
C SER A 130 -2.25 -1.49 -12.61
N LEU A 131 -2.86 -2.09 -13.63
CA LEU A 131 -2.62 -3.51 -13.88
C LEU A 131 -1.16 -3.71 -14.31
N ASP A 132 -0.58 -4.82 -13.83
CA ASP A 132 0.78 -5.19 -14.19
C ASP A 132 0.88 -5.51 -15.69
N PRO A 133 1.86 -4.99 -16.45
CA PRO A 133 2.02 -5.33 -17.87
C PRO A 133 2.19 -6.84 -18.14
N ALA A 134 2.73 -7.59 -17.18
CA ALA A 134 2.86 -9.04 -17.23
C ALA A 134 1.67 -9.76 -16.54
N PHE A 135 0.50 -9.11 -16.50
CA PHE A 135 -0.69 -9.55 -15.79
C PHE A 135 -0.95 -11.05 -15.93
N ASN A 136 -1.16 -11.71 -14.80
CA ASN A 136 -1.52 -13.12 -14.72
C ASN A 136 -2.86 -13.30 -14.02
N ASP A 137 -3.81 -13.94 -14.71
CA ASP A 137 -5.17 -14.17 -14.23
C ASP A 137 -5.35 -15.46 -13.43
N VAL A 138 -4.27 -16.19 -13.13
CA VAL A 138 -4.31 -17.45 -12.35
C VAL A 138 -5.00 -17.30 -10.99
N CYS A 139 -4.96 -16.11 -10.38
CA CYS A 139 -5.62 -15.81 -9.11
C CYS A 139 -7.10 -15.37 -9.24
N LEU A 140 -7.66 -15.39 -10.45
CA LEU A 140 -9.06 -15.06 -10.72
C LEU A 140 -9.91 -16.33 -10.85
N ASP A 141 -9.81 -17.23 -9.86
CA ASP A 141 -10.44 -18.56 -9.84
C ASP A 141 -11.74 -18.63 -9.00
N GLY A 142 -12.19 -17.50 -8.46
CA GLY A 142 -13.36 -17.40 -7.62
C GLY A 142 -14.67 -17.41 -8.41
N SER A 143 -15.72 -18.01 -7.84
CA SER A 143 -17.07 -17.99 -8.39
C SER A 143 -18.12 -17.78 -7.28
N PRO A 144 -19.11 -16.89 -7.45
CA PRO A 144 -19.34 -16.01 -8.61
C PRO A 144 -18.49 -14.73 -8.61
N TYR A 145 -17.62 -14.56 -7.61
CA TYR A 145 -16.79 -13.37 -7.41
C TYR A 145 -15.35 -13.76 -7.08
N ASN A 146 -14.42 -12.88 -7.44
CA ASN A 146 -13.04 -12.89 -7.00
C ASN A 146 -12.83 -11.90 -5.86
N TYR A 147 -12.10 -12.32 -4.83
CA TYR A 147 -11.76 -11.53 -3.66
C TYR A 147 -10.24 -11.35 -3.60
N THR A 148 -9.79 -10.11 -3.78
CA THR A 148 -8.38 -9.75 -3.77
C THR A 148 -8.09 -8.85 -2.58
N LYS A 149 -6.96 -9.07 -1.91
CA LYS A 149 -6.43 -8.19 -0.87
C LYS A 149 -5.15 -7.54 -1.38
N VAL A 150 -5.06 -6.22 -1.30
CA VAL A 150 -3.87 -5.45 -1.65
C VAL A 150 -3.39 -4.73 -0.41
N ASP A 151 -2.23 -5.13 0.11
CA ASP A 151 -1.55 -4.44 1.19
C ASP A 151 -0.53 -3.45 0.61
N ILE A 152 -0.59 -2.21 1.09
CA ILE A 152 0.40 -1.18 0.80
C ILE A 152 1.34 -1.12 2.00
N CYS A 153 2.59 -1.52 1.79
CA CYS A 153 3.59 -1.64 2.83
C CYS A 153 4.75 -0.67 2.61
N VAL A 154 5.43 -0.30 3.70
CA VAL A 154 6.69 0.45 3.63
C VAL A 154 7.75 -0.38 2.93
N ASN A 155 8.45 0.24 1.99
CA ASN A 155 9.59 -0.33 1.29
C ASN A 155 10.82 0.58 1.46
N GLY A 156 11.36 0.59 2.68
CA GLY A 156 12.49 1.43 3.04
C GLY A 156 12.10 2.78 3.62
N VAL A 157 12.99 3.26 4.50
CA VAL A 157 12.90 4.57 5.14
C VAL A 157 14.24 5.30 5.10
N ASP A 158 14.18 6.61 4.94
CA ASP A 158 15.31 7.51 5.08
C ASP A 158 15.35 8.10 6.49
N TYR A 159 16.52 8.10 7.09
CA TYR A 159 16.74 8.74 8.38
C TYR A 159 16.82 10.27 8.19
N VAL A 160 16.01 11.02 8.93
CA VAL A 160 15.87 12.48 8.75
C VAL A 160 16.04 13.29 10.03
N PHE A 161 16.33 12.65 11.17
CA PHE A 161 16.45 13.33 12.46
C PHE A 161 17.55 14.40 12.49
N ASP A 162 18.66 14.19 11.76
CA ASP A 162 19.75 15.17 11.71
C ASP A 162 19.30 16.54 11.18
N ASN A 163 18.24 16.60 10.38
CA ASN A 163 17.67 17.88 9.91
C ASN A 163 17.00 18.69 11.03
N TYR A 164 16.69 18.04 12.17
CA TYR A 164 15.95 18.62 13.29
C TYR A 164 16.70 18.50 14.62
N SER A 165 17.90 17.91 14.64
CA SER A 165 18.61 17.60 15.89
C SER A 165 18.90 18.85 16.72
N SER A 166 19.12 19.99 16.06
CA SER A 166 19.39 21.28 16.71
C SER A 166 18.25 21.80 17.57
N MET A 167 17.02 21.31 17.40
CA MET A 167 15.88 21.63 18.28
C MET A 167 16.05 21.07 19.70
N PHE A 168 16.95 20.09 19.87
CA PHE A 168 17.25 19.44 21.14
C PHE A 168 18.56 19.92 21.77
N ASP A 169 19.24 20.84 21.10
CA ASP A 169 20.46 21.46 21.61
C ASP A 169 20.10 22.66 22.48
N PHE A 170 20.75 22.80 23.63
CA PHE A 170 20.55 23.93 24.55
C PHE A 170 21.89 24.46 25.06
N GLN A 171 21.93 25.70 25.55
CA GLN A 171 23.15 26.25 26.12
C GLN A 171 23.59 25.44 27.34
N SER A 172 24.87 25.07 27.38
CA SER A 172 25.45 24.38 28.52
C SER A 172 25.41 25.27 29.75
N ILE A 173 24.97 24.72 30.88
CA ILE A 173 24.97 25.40 32.18
C ILE A 173 26.38 25.48 32.75
N ASP A 174 27.18 24.43 32.52
CA ASP A 174 28.53 24.29 33.06
C ASP A 174 29.59 25.05 32.25
N VAL A 175 29.35 25.24 30.94
CA VAL A 175 30.30 25.88 30.02
C VAL A 175 29.61 26.96 29.18
N PRO A 176 29.66 28.23 29.61
CA PRO A 176 29.05 29.34 28.88
C PRO A 176 29.54 29.43 27.43
N GLY A 177 28.60 29.55 26.49
CA GLY A 177 28.88 29.66 25.06
C GLY A 177 29.03 28.34 24.30
N GLN A 178 28.97 27.19 24.99
CA GLN A 178 28.88 25.88 24.36
C GLN A 178 27.45 25.36 24.33
N MET A 179 27.11 24.63 23.27
CA MET A 179 25.85 23.89 23.18
C MET A 179 26.01 22.51 23.83
N ASN A 180 25.03 22.11 24.61
CA ASN A 180 24.81 20.75 25.07
C ASN A 180 23.90 20.04 24.06
N SER A 181 24.42 18.98 23.45
CA SER A 181 23.71 18.12 22.48
C SER A 181 23.43 16.72 23.01
N SER A 182 23.54 16.50 24.33
CA SER A 182 23.42 15.16 24.94
C SER A 182 22.08 14.48 24.64
N VAL A 183 20.99 15.25 24.61
CA VAL A 183 19.65 14.74 24.26
C VAL A 183 19.61 14.31 22.80
N ALA A 184 20.11 15.16 21.89
CA ALA A 184 20.18 14.85 20.47
C ALA A 184 21.00 13.58 20.21
N GLU A 185 22.19 13.46 20.82
CA GLU A 185 23.06 12.29 20.67
C GLU A 185 22.45 11.01 21.26
N SER A 186 21.75 11.11 22.40
CA SER A 186 21.02 9.98 22.97
C SER A 186 19.92 9.48 22.02
N ILE A 187 19.18 10.39 21.39
CA ILE A 187 18.15 10.02 20.40
C ILE A 187 18.80 9.36 19.18
N LYS A 188 19.88 9.93 18.64
CA LYS A 188 20.62 9.34 17.51
C LYS A 188 21.04 7.91 17.79
N GLN A 189 21.61 7.64 18.97
CA GLN A 189 22.02 6.28 19.35
C GLN A 189 20.84 5.31 19.31
N CYS A 190 19.67 5.69 19.84
CA CYS A 190 18.46 4.85 19.77
C CYS A 190 18.01 4.59 18.32
N LEU A 191 18.10 5.60 17.43
CA LEU A 191 17.64 5.50 16.05
C LEU A 191 18.60 4.73 15.13
N THR A 192 19.87 4.57 15.52
CA THR A 192 20.86 3.80 14.76
C THR A 192 20.73 2.28 14.92
N ASP A 193 19.88 1.80 15.84
CA ASP A 193 19.64 0.37 16.02
C ASP A 193 19.00 -0.24 14.75
N PRO A 194 19.65 -1.23 14.09
CA PRO A 194 19.12 -1.87 12.90
C PRO A 194 17.75 -2.54 13.10
N SER A 195 17.42 -2.94 14.33
CA SER A 195 16.12 -3.52 14.66
C SER A 195 14.97 -2.54 14.45
N ILE A 196 15.18 -1.25 14.76
CA ILE A 196 14.18 -0.19 14.56
C ILE A 196 13.87 -0.02 13.07
N LYS A 197 14.90 0.00 12.22
CA LYS A 197 14.72 0.04 10.76
C LYS A 197 13.95 -1.16 10.24
N LYS A 198 14.30 -2.37 10.69
CA LYS A 198 13.59 -3.61 10.32
C LYS A 198 12.12 -3.62 10.75
N MET A 199 11.76 -2.97 11.86
CA MET A 199 10.37 -2.87 12.31
C MET A 199 9.52 -1.94 11.42
N MET A 200 10.16 -0.95 10.79
CA MET A 200 9.48 -0.05 9.86
C MET A 200 9.39 -0.63 8.45
N ASP A 201 10.41 -1.37 8.01
CA ASP A 201 10.36 -2.09 6.74
C ASP A 201 9.23 -3.12 6.75
N ASN A 202 8.47 -3.19 5.65
CA ASN A 202 7.24 -3.99 5.52
C ASN A 202 6.10 -3.59 6.46
N ALA A 203 6.19 -2.50 7.21
CA ALA A 203 5.05 -2.04 8.01
C ALA A 203 3.84 -1.74 7.10
N LEU A 204 2.68 -2.30 7.47
CA LEU A 204 1.44 -2.11 6.75
C LEU A 204 0.94 -0.67 6.92
N ILE A 205 0.72 0.03 5.81
CA ILE A 205 0.20 1.40 5.80
C ILE A 205 -1.31 1.40 5.59
N TYR A 206 -1.77 0.62 4.61
CA TYR A 206 -3.17 0.62 4.18
C TYR A 206 -3.51 -0.69 3.46
N THR A 207 -4.76 -1.15 3.56
CA THR A 207 -5.24 -2.34 2.85
C THR A 207 -6.45 -2.01 1.98
N ILE A 208 -6.46 -2.53 0.76
CA ILE A 208 -7.60 -2.46 -0.16
C ILE A 208 -8.13 -3.88 -0.35
N TYR A 209 -9.38 -4.12 0.06
CA TYR A 209 -10.10 -5.34 -0.27
C TYR A 209 -10.94 -5.11 -1.51
N ILE A 210 -10.77 -5.94 -2.53
CA ILE A 210 -11.47 -5.83 -3.81
C ILE A 210 -12.36 -7.05 -3.96
N LYS A 211 -13.65 -6.82 -4.16
CA LYS A 211 -14.58 -7.80 -4.69
C LYS A 211 -14.81 -7.48 -6.16
N SER A 212 -14.53 -8.42 -7.04
CA SER A 212 -14.73 -8.27 -8.48
C SER A 212 -15.55 -9.44 -9.02
N ASN A 213 -16.18 -9.27 -10.17
CA ASN A 213 -16.93 -10.34 -10.83
C ASN A 213 -15.99 -11.47 -11.26
N GLU A 214 -16.55 -12.65 -11.53
CA GLU A 214 -15.82 -13.71 -12.23
C GLU A 214 -15.38 -13.26 -13.64
N LYS A 215 -14.45 -14.04 -14.22
CA LYS A 215 -13.86 -13.76 -15.53
C LYS A 215 -14.87 -13.88 -16.67
#